data_AF-A0A9E3NIQ6-F1
#
_entry.id   AF-A0A9E3NIQ6-F1
#
_cell.length_a   1.000
_cell.length_b   1.000
_cell.length_c   1.000
_cell.angle_alpha   90.00
_cell.angle_beta   90.00
_cell.angle_gamma   90.00
#
_symmetry.space_group_name_H-M   'P 1'
#
loop_
_entity.id
_entity.type
_entity.pdbx_description
1 polymer ?
#
loop_
_entity_poly.entity_id
_entity_poly.type
_entity_poly.pdbx_seq_one_letter_code
_entity_poly.pdbx_strand_id
1 'polypeptide(L)'
;MAVKRMRVFAGPNGSGKTTIIKSLQSEIPFGVYVNADDIEVLLKQSNVLLFSLYQLNISEPEIQTFFKTSKFAPVKRNEPDLWKKLSVKENVLHVNTKVDSYLAADIADFIRHNLLVSGISFTYETVMSHKSCSTWTLCSFRNNKRKILQKFRVA
;
A
#
# COMPACT_ATOMS: atom_id res chain seq x y z
N MET A 1 -19.34 13.58 -12.81
CA MET A 1 -18.10 13.43 -12.01
C MET A 1 -17.46 12.07 -12.30
N ALA A 2 -16.13 12.01 -12.40
CA ALA A 2 -15.42 10.75 -12.59
C ALA A 2 -15.59 9.83 -11.36
N VAL A 3 -15.96 8.57 -11.59
CA VAL A 3 -16.19 7.60 -10.49
C VAL A 3 -14.87 7.20 -9.86
N LYS A 4 -14.74 7.39 -8.54
CA LYS A 4 -13.58 6.99 -7.72
C LYS A 4 -13.54 5.46 -7.57
N ARG A 5 -12.38 4.86 -7.78
CA ARG A 5 -12.22 3.39 -7.85
C ARG A 5 -10.97 2.92 -7.10
N MET A 6 -11.15 1.93 -6.24
CA MET A 6 -10.08 1.10 -5.70
C MET A 6 -9.98 -0.18 -6.53
N ARG A 7 -8.79 -0.51 -7.02
CA ARG A 7 -8.52 -1.75 -7.76
C ARG A 7 -7.48 -2.58 -7.03
N VAL A 8 -7.79 -3.85 -6.84
CA VAL A 8 -6.94 -4.79 -6.10
C VAL A 8 -6.54 -5.91 -7.02
N PHE A 9 -5.23 -6.15 -7.14
CA PHE A 9 -4.67 -7.30 -7.82
C PHE A 9 -4.11 -8.27 -6.78
N ALA A 10 -4.84 -9.37 -6.54
CA ALA A 10 -4.50 -10.36 -5.54
C ALA A 10 -4.10 -11.69 -6.18
N GLY A 11 -3.07 -12.34 -5.62
CA GLY A 11 -2.57 -13.63 -6.12
C GLY A 11 -1.22 -14.00 -5.51
N PRO A 12 -0.80 -15.27 -5.57
CA PRO A 12 0.47 -15.71 -4.99
C PRO A 12 1.68 -15.06 -5.69
N ASN A 13 2.86 -15.14 -5.06
CA ASN A 13 4.10 -14.68 -5.67
C ASN A 13 4.36 -15.44 -6.98
N GLY A 14 4.89 -14.75 -7.99
CA GLY A 14 5.14 -15.33 -9.31
C GLY A 14 3.90 -15.57 -10.18
N SER A 15 2.69 -15.18 -9.76
CA SER A 15 1.46 -15.41 -10.54
C SER A 15 1.25 -14.46 -11.73
N GLY A 16 2.25 -13.61 -12.07
CA GLY A 16 2.19 -12.68 -13.21
C GLY A 16 1.30 -11.45 -13.02
N LYS A 17 0.95 -11.06 -11.78
CA LYS A 17 0.11 -9.87 -11.49
C LYS A 17 0.69 -8.61 -12.10
N THR A 18 1.96 -8.34 -11.83
CA THR A 18 2.67 -7.17 -12.33
C THR A 18 2.72 -7.15 -13.86
N THR A 19 2.86 -8.30 -14.51
CA THR A 19 2.81 -8.41 -15.98
C THR A 19 1.45 -8.01 -16.53
N ILE A 20 0.36 -8.48 -15.90
CA ILE A 20 -1.01 -8.13 -16.28
C ILE A 20 -1.30 -6.66 -16.02
N ILE A 21 -0.83 -6.10 -14.91
CA ILE A 21 -1.00 -4.68 -14.60
C ILE A 21 -0.29 -3.85 -15.66
N LYS A 22 0.97 -4.17 -15.99
CA LYS A 22 1.72 -3.46 -17.04
C LYS A 22 1.03 -3.51 -18.39
N SER A 23 0.46 -4.66 -18.79
CA SER A 23 -0.28 -4.74 -20.06
C SER A 23 -1.58 -3.93 -20.06
N LEU A 24 -2.24 -3.79 -18.91
CA LEU A 24 -3.53 -3.08 -18.80
C LEU A 24 -3.36 -1.58 -18.52
N GLN A 25 -2.16 -1.12 -18.16
CA GLN A 25 -1.87 0.29 -17.86
C GLN A 25 -2.16 1.21 -19.05
N SER A 26 -1.98 0.73 -20.29
CA SER A 26 -2.28 1.49 -21.51
C SER A 26 -3.77 1.62 -21.81
N GLU A 27 -4.60 0.72 -21.27
CA GLU A 27 -6.03 0.62 -21.60
C GLU A 27 -6.94 1.14 -20.49
N ILE A 28 -6.48 1.09 -19.23
CA ILE A 28 -7.28 1.38 -18.05
C ILE A 28 -6.61 2.46 -17.20
N PRO A 29 -7.31 3.56 -16.85
CA PRO A 29 -6.78 4.55 -15.91
C PRO A 29 -6.74 3.95 -14.51
N PHE A 30 -5.56 3.48 -14.10
CA PHE A 30 -5.32 2.87 -12.79
C PHE A 30 -5.21 3.85 -11.63
N GLY A 31 -5.01 5.13 -11.92
CA GLY A 31 -4.76 6.13 -10.88
C GLY A 31 -3.41 5.88 -10.22
N VAL A 32 -3.30 6.22 -8.93
CA VAL A 32 -2.06 6.04 -8.17
C VAL A 32 -1.77 4.55 -8.00
N TYR A 33 -0.54 4.12 -8.31
CA TYR A 33 -0.12 2.74 -8.10
C TYR A 33 0.66 2.63 -6.78
N VAL A 34 0.29 1.66 -5.94
CA VAL A 34 0.92 1.44 -4.62
C VAL A 34 1.34 -0.02 -4.50
N ASN A 35 2.63 -0.25 -4.27
CA ASN A 35 3.20 -1.58 -4.08
C ASN A 35 4.26 -1.54 -2.97
N ALA A 36 4.19 -2.48 -2.03
CA ALA A 36 5.11 -2.55 -0.91
C ALA A 36 6.54 -2.85 -1.35
N ASP A 37 6.73 -3.74 -2.32
CA ASP A 37 8.07 -4.12 -2.81
C ASP A 37 8.78 -2.92 -3.45
N ASP A 38 8.05 -2.11 -4.23
CA ASP A 38 8.60 -0.91 -4.87
C ASP A 38 8.99 0.16 -3.83
N ILE A 39 8.16 0.31 -2.78
CA ILE A 39 8.45 1.20 -1.65
C ILE A 39 9.68 0.72 -0.88
N GLU A 40 9.83 -0.60 -0.66
CA GLU A 40 10.99 -1.18 0.00
C GLU A 40 12.27 -0.90 -0.77
N VAL A 41 12.27 -1.13 -2.08
CA VAL A 41 13.42 -0.86 -2.96
C VAL A 41 13.79 0.62 -2.92
N LEU A 42 12.80 1.51 -3.05
CA LEU A 42 13.01 2.95 -2.98
C LEU A 42 13.66 3.37 -1.66
N LEU A 43 13.08 2.93 -0.53
CA LEU A 43 13.57 3.30 0.80
C LEU A 43 14.94 2.70 1.11
N LYS A 44 15.24 1.49 0.61
CA LYS A 44 16.59 0.90 0.73
C LYS A 44 17.66 1.71 0.00
N GLN A 45 17.30 2.38 -1.09
CA GLN A 45 18.23 3.18 -1.89
C GLN A 45 18.44 4.58 -1.32
N SER A 46 17.38 5.22 -0.85
CA SER A 46 17.38 6.66 -0.54
C SER A 46 17.06 7.01 0.91
N ASN A 47 16.47 6.07 1.67
CA ASN A 47 15.83 6.29 2.98
C ASN A 47 14.75 7.38 2.97
N VAL A 48 14.29 7.79 1.79
CA VAL A 48 13.29 8.84 1.62
C VAL A 48 12.18 8.44 0.66
N LEU A 49 10.96 8.94 0.93
CA LEU A 49 9.80 8.76 0.07
C LEU A 49 9.04 10.07 -0.06
N LEU A 50 8.82 10.51 -1.29
CA LEU A 50 8.08 11.74 -1.59
C LEU A 50 6.58 11.44 -1.72
N PHE A 51 5.75 11.98 -0.82
CA PHE A 51 4.30 11.72 -0.85
C PHE A 51 3.59 12.36 -2.04
N SER A 52 4.17 13.42 -2.62
CA SER A 52 3.65 14.05 -3.84
C SER A 52 3.57 13.09 -5.03
N LEU A 53 4.40 12.04 -5.08
CA LEU A 53 4.32 10.99 -6.10
C LEU A 53 3.02 10.19 -6.02
N TYR A 54 2.39 10.18 -4.84
CA TYR A 54 1.11 9.54 -4.58
C TYR A 54 -0.06 10.53 -4.58
N GLN A 55 0.16 11.79 -5.01
CA GLN A 55 -0.86 12.85 -4.94
C GLN A 55 -1.37 13.13 -3.52
N LEU A 56 -0.52 12.86 -2.52
CA LEU A 56 -0.83 13.08 -1.10
C LEU A 56 0.00 14.25 -0.56
N ASN A 57 -0.58 14.95 0.41
CA ASN A 57 0.12 15.91 1.26
C ASN A 57 -0.03 15.45 2.72
N ILE A 58 1.05 14.94 3.30
CA ILE A 58 1.05 14.27 4.60
C ILE A 58 1.87 15.08 5.58
N SER A 59 1.33 15.27 6.79
CA SER A 59 2.08 15.85 7.91
C SER A 59 2.77 14.78 8.77
N GLU A 60 3.83 15.16 9.48
CA GLU A 60 4.54 14.26 10.40
C GLU A 60 3.63 13.65 11.49
N PRO A 61 2.73 14.41 12.15
CA PRO A 61 1.83 13.86 13.15
C PRO A 61 0.91 12.75 12.62
N GLU A 62 0.48 12.82 11.35
CA GLU A 62 -0.39 11.83 10.73
C GLU A 62 0.29 10.47 10.64
N ILE A 63 1.50 10.41 10.08
CA ILE A 63 2.23 9.14 9.96
C ILE A 63 2.64 8.61 11.33
N GLN A 64 3.06 9.47 12.26
CA GLN A 64 3.41 9.04 13.61
C GLN A 64 2.21 8.46 14.35
N THR A 65 1.02 9.06 14.20
CA THR A 65 -0.22 8.54 14.80
C THR A 65 -0.60 7.17 14.22
N PHE A 66 -0.45 7.00 12.90
CA PHE A 66 -0.62 5.69 12.26
C PHE A 66 0.33 4.64 12.83
N PHE A 67 1.64 4.93 12.91
CA PHE A 67 2.61 3.96 13.42
C PHE A 67 2.52 3.69 14.93
N LYS A 68 1.97 4.63 15.72
CA LYS A 68 1.63 4.38 17.13
C LYS A 68 0.50 3.37 17.31
N THR A 69 -0.42 3.29 16.34
CA THR A 69 -1.60 2.42 16.40
C THR A 69 -1.47 1.16 15.55
N SER A 70 -0.51 1.13 14.62
CA SER A 70 -0.22 -0.03 13.79
C SER A 70 0.17 -1.24 14.63
N LYS A 71 -0.47 -2.37 14.31
CA LYS A 71 -0.19 -3.68 14.93
C LYS A 71 0.68 -4.58 14.05
N PHE A 72 1.23 -4.05 12.96
CA PHE A 72 1.98 -4.85 12.00
C PHE A 72 3.49 -4.61 12.09
N ALA A 73 4.07 -3.56 11.50
CA ALA A 73 5.53 -3.39 11.54
C ALA A 73 6.08 -3.22 12.97
N PRO A 74 5.50 -2.40 13.87
CA PRO A 74 5.98 -2.28 15.25
C PRO A 74 6.00 -3.62 16.00
N VAL A 75 5.02 -4.48 15.74
CA VAL A 75 4.91 -5.80 16.39
C VAL A 75 5.86 -6.81 15.75
N LYS A 76 5.89 -6.89 14.42
CA LYS A 76 6.74 -7.84 13.67
C LYS A 76 8.24 -7.56 13.84
N ARG A 77 8.60 -6.29 14.06
CA ARG A 77 9.98 -5.86 14.32
C ARG A 77 10.34 -5.85 15.81
N ASN A 78 9.37 -6.10 16.70
CA ASN A 78 9.53 -5.91 18.14
C ASN A 78 10.06 -4.50 18.49
N GLU A 79 9.48 -3.49 17.85
CA GLU A 79 9.92 -2.10 17.88
C GLU A 79 8.71 -1.16 18.10
N PRO A 80 8.20 -1.04 19.34
CA PRO A 80 6.98 -0.26 19.64
C PRO A 80 7.17 1.25 19.41
N ASP A 81 8.40 1.72 19.47
CA ASP A 81 8.78 3.13 19.28
C ASP A 81 9.14 3.47 17.83
N LEU A 82 8.82 2.59 16.86
CA LEU A 82 9.14 2.77 15.43
C LEU A 82 8.69 4.14 14.89
N TRP A 83 7.57 4.68 15.38
CA TRP A 83 7.05 5.99 15.02
C TRP A 83 8.05 7.14 15.25
N LYS A 84 8.94 7.04 16.25
CA LYS A 84 9.97 8.06 16.53
C LYS A 84 11.05 8.13 15.45
N LYS A 85 11.20 7.06 14.66
CA LYS A 85 12.21 6.95 13.60
C LYS A 85 11.68 7.37 12.22
N LEU A 86 10.45 7.86 12.17
CA LEU A 86 9.77 8.34 10.98
C LEU A 86 9.48 9.84 11.16
N SER A 87 10.04 10.65 10.26
CA SER A 87 9.84 12.10 10.26
C SER A 87 9.42 12.57 8.88
N VAL A 88 8.62 13.63 8.80
CA VAL A 88 8.17 14.20 7.52
C VAL A 88 8.56 15.66 7.45
N LYS A 89 9.34 16.01 6.43
CA LYS A 89 9.74 17.39 6.14
C LYS A 89 9.39 17.70 4.69
N GLU A 90 8.71 18.81 4.45
CA GLU A 90 8.36 19.25 3.09
C GLU A 90 7.66 18.16 2.26
N ASN A 91 6.74 17.40 2.89
CA ASN A 91 6.03 16.29 2.26
C ASN A 91 6.93 15.10 1.83
N VAL A 92 8.14 15.02 2.39
CA VAL A 92 9.09 13.91 2.24
C VAL A 92 9.16 13.13 3.53
N LEU A 93 8.85 11.83 3.46
CA LEU A 93 9.14 10.89 4.54
C LEU A 93 10.64 10.62 4.60
N HIS A 94 11.23 10.74 5.78
CA HIS A 94 12.58 10.28 6.11
C HIS A 94 12.51 9.13 7.10
N VAL A 95 13.21 8.04 6.78
CA VAL A 95 13.27 6.82 7.60
C VAL A 95 14.66 6.71 8.23
N ASN A 96 14.71 6.75 9.57
CA ASN A 96 15.95 6.59 10.34
C ASN A 96 16.02 5.23 11.06
N THR A 97 15.69 4.17 10.33
CA THR A 97 15.75 2.78 10.81
C THR A 97 16.03 1.84 9.66
N LYS A 98 16.33 0.58 9.96
CA LYS A 98 16.50 -0.45 8.94
C LYS A 98 15.21 -0.58 8.10
N VAL A 99 15.36 -0.55 6.78
CA VAL A 99 14.27 -0.81 5.84
C VAL A 99 14.15 -2.31 5.59
N ASP A 100 12.94 -2.85 5.77
CA ASP A 100 12.57 -4.23 5.46
C ASP A 100 11.12 -4.28 4.94
N SER A 101 10.69 -5.45 4.50
CA SER A 101 9.37 -5.66 3.93
C SER A 101 8.22 -5.38 4.89
N TYR A 102 8.43 -5.45 6.21
CA TYR A 102 7.39 -5.13 7.19
C TYR A 102 7.11 -3.62 7.24
N LEU A 103 8.14 -2.79 7.29
CA LEU A 103 7.97 -1.33 7.24
C LEU A 103 7.40 -0.88 5.90
N ALA A 104 7.89 -1.44 4.79
CA ALA A 104 7.39 -1.09 3.47
C ALA A 104 5.89 -1.43 3.32
N ALA A 105 5.46 -2.56 3.87
CA ALA A 105 4.05 -2.93 3.89
C ALA A 105 3.19 -1.97 4.74
N ASP A 106 3.66 -1.52 5.91
CA ASP A 106 2.94 -0.53 6.71
C ASP A 106 2.87 0.83 6.04
N ILE A 107 3.96 1.27 5.40
CA ILE A 107 3.97 2.53 4.62
C ILE A 107 2.99 2.42 3.44
N ALA A 108 2.97 1.28 2.74
CA ALA A 108 2.01 1.03 1.68
C ALA A 108 0.56 1.04 2.18
N ASP A 109 0.29 0.49 3.38
CA ASP A 109 -1.03 0.53 4.01
C ASP A 109 -1.44 1.96 4.40
N PHE A 110 -0.52 2.72 5.00
CA PHE A 110 -0.72 4.13 5.31
C PHE A 110 -1.07 4.95 4.06
N ILE A 111 -0.32 4.78 2.96
CA ILE A 111 -0.59 5.47 1.69
C ILE A 111 -1.97 5.09 1.16
N ARG A 112 -2.32 3.80 1.15
CA ARG A 112 -3.64 3.32 0.67
C ARG A 112 -4.79 3.89 1.51
N HIS A 113 -4.62 3.96 2.82
CA HIS A 113 -5.61 4.58 3.70
C HIS A 113 -5.84 6.05 3.35
N ASN A 114 -4.77 6.83 3.19
CA ASN A 114 -4.88 8.24 2.83
C ASN A 114 -5.47 8.46 1.43
N LEU A 115 -5.09 7.64 0.44
CA LEU A 115 -5.71 7.68 -0.89
C LEU A 115 -7.22 7.41 -0.84
N LEU A 116 -7.65 6.49 0.02
CA LEU A 116 -9.07 6.18 0.23
C LEU A 116 -9.80 7.38 0.85
N VAL A 117 -9.26 7.97 1.92
CA VAL A 117 -9.85 9.14 2.61
C VAL A 117 -9.91 10.37 1.69
N SER A 118 -8.86 10.63 0.92
CA SER A 118 -8.85 11.69 -0.09
C SER A 118 -9.72 11.37 -1.31
N GLY A 119 -10.22 10.13 -1.42
CA GLY A 119 -10.99 9.64 -2.55
C GLY A 119 -10.24 9.73 -3.88
N ILE A 120 -8.94 9.49 -3.86
CA ILE A 120 -8.09 9.38 -5.04
C ILE A 120 -8.23 7.96 -5.58
N SER A 121 -8.39 7.80 -6.89
CA SER A 121 -8.44 6.44 -7.46
C SER A 121 -7.05 5.82 -7.43
N PHE A 122 -6.96 4.57 -6.98
CA PHE A 122 -5.68 3.89 -6.86
C PHE A 122 -5.79 2.39 -7.15
N THR A 123 -4.63 1.81 -7.45
CA THR A 123 -4.44 0.41 -7.76
C THR A 123 -3.30 -0.13 -6.91
N TYR A 124 -3.46 -1.30 -6.32
CA TYR A 124 -2.39 -1.96 -5.56
C TYR A 124 -2.37 -3.47 -5.76
N GLU A 125 -1.19 -4.03 -5.58
CA GLU A 125 -0.97 -5.48 -5.54
C GLU A 125 -0.97 -5.99 -4.10
N THR A 126 -1.43 -7.22 -3.89
CA THR A 126 -1.32 -7.92 -2.62
C THR A 126 -1.10 -9.41 -2.82
N VAL A 127 -0.33 -10.02 -1.92
CA VAL A 127 -0.07 -11.46 -1.91
C VAL A 127 -1.15 -12.15 -1.11
N MET A 128 -1.81 -13.14 -1.70
CA MET A 128 -2.69 -14.04 -0.94
C MET A 128 -1.85 -15.09 -0.22
N SER A 129 -1.74 -14.99 1.11
CA SER A 129 -1.26 -16.07 1.97
C SER A 129 -2.40 -17.03 2.33
N HIS A 130 -2.10 -18.31 2.53
CA HIS A 130 -3.06 -19.36 2.90
C HIS A 130 -3.68 -19.13 4.30
N LYS A 131 -4.99 -19.40 4.43
CA LYS A 131 -5.84 -19.56 5.63
C LYS A 131 -5.52 -18.72 6.90
N SER A 132 -5.17 -17.45 6.78
CA SER A 132 -5.43 -16.48 7.85
C SER A 132 -5.62 -15.10 7.24
N CYS A 133 -6.73 -14.96 6.52
CA CYS A 133 -7.21 -13.70 5.98
C CYS A 133 -7.70 -12.84 7.15
N SER A 134 -6.81 -12.07 7.77
CA SER A 134 -7.17 -11.18 8.87
C SER A 134 -7.80 -9.89 8.34
N THR A 135 -9.12 -9.94 8.23
CA THR A 135 -10.08 -8.95 8.75
C THR A 135 -10.27 -7.58 8.07
N TRP A 136 -9.61 -7.23 6.96
CA TRP A 136 -10.07 -6.07 6.14
C TRP A 136 -10.35 -6.36 4.67
N THR A 137 -9.93 -7.52 4.18
CA THR A 137 -10.11 -7.91 2.78
C THR A 137 -11.14 -9.02 2.72
N LEU A 138 -12.30 -8.72 2.14
CA LEU A 138 -13.39 -9.66 1.94
C LEU A 138 -12.88 -10.95 1.28
N CYS A 139 -12.84 -12.03 2.06
CA CYS A 139 -12.52 -13.36 1.58
C CYS A 139 -13.76 -13.90 0.86
N SER A 140 -13.73 -13.93 -0.47
CA SER A 140 -14.63 -14.81 -1.24
C SER A 140 -13.78 -15.65 -2.17
N PHE A 141 -13.29 -16.76 -1.64
CA PHE A 141 -12.83 -17.87 -2.45
C PHE A 141 -13.98 -18.87 -2.56
N ARG A 142 -14.60 -18.93 -3.74
CA ARG A 142 -15.35 -20.11 -4.14
C ARG A 142 -14.96 -20.45 -5.57
N ASN A 143 -14.61 -21.72 -5.71
CA ASN A 143 -13.99 -22.40 -6.84
C ASN A 143 -14.34 -21.92 -8.25
N ASN A 144 -13.35 -22.17 -9.11
CA ASN A 144 -13.42 -22.37 -10.55
C ASN A 144 -13.38 -21.13 -11.46
N LYS A 145 -12.23 -21.02 -12.15
CA LYS A 145 -12.01 -20.35 -13.44
C LYS A 145 -12.82 -19.07 -13.68
N ARG A 146 -12.29 -17.92 -13.25
CA ARG A 146 -12.36 -16.63 -13.98
C ARG A 146 -11.51 -15.59 -13.26
N LYS A 147 -10.60 -14.94 -14.00
CA LYS A 147 -9.94 -13.69 -13.58
C LYS A 147 -11.04 -12.66 -13.31
N ILE A 148 -11.14 -12.15 -12.08
CA ILE A 148 -12.11 -11.10 -11.73
C ILE A 148 -11.34 -9.89 -11.21
N LEU A 149 -11.35 -8.81 -12.00
CA LEU A 149 -11.13 -7.45 -11.50
C LEU A 149 -12.31 -7.11 -10.59
N GLN A 150 -12.13 -7.15 -9.27
CA GLN A 150 -13.12 -6.57 -8.36
C GLN A 150 -12.96 -5.05 -8.35
N LYS A 151 -13.96 -4.37 -8.92
CA LYS A 151 -14.09 -2.91 -8.97
C LYS A 151 -14.85 -2.47 -7.73
N PHE A 152 -14.16 -2.07 -6.67
CA PHE A 152 -14.82 -1.49 -5.50
C PHE A 152 -15.14 -0.02 -5.78
N ARG A 153 -16.43 0.32 -5.69
CA ARG A 153 -16.95 1.68 -5.79
C ARG A 153 -16.76 2.32 -4.42
N VAL A 154 -15.90 3.34 -4.33
CA VAL A 154 -15.81 4.14 -3.12
C VAL A 154 -17.06 5.02 -3.10
N ALA A 155 -17.87 4.90 -2.05
CA ALA A 155 -19.12 5.65 -1.87
C ALA A 155 -18.84 7.14 -1.67
#